data_AF-A0A5P9FCJ4-F1
#
_entry.id   AF-A0A5P9FCJ4-F1
#
_cell.length_a   1.000
_cell.length_b   1.000
_cell.length_c   1.000
_cell.angle_alpha   90.00
_cell.angle_beta   90.00
_cell.angle_gamma   90.00
#
_symmetry.space_group_name_H-M   'P 1'
#
loop_
_entity.id
_entity.type
_entity.pdbx_description
1 polymer ?
#
loop_
_entity_poly.entity_id
_entity_poly.type
_entity_poly.pdbx_seq_one_letter_code
_entity_poly.pdbx_strand_id
1 'polypeptide(L)'
;MDAHGADGLPSRRSFQSGRSWRTIPAKRENFRAAFAGFDFRGVANFDDNDIKRLLADEGIVRYRGKIEAVINNARRTFEVVQEEGSFAAFIWLYEPAKDDALPQMRSKSPASETLSKDLRKLGFKFVGPATVYAFMQAMGFINDHAEVCWMRKDVETARNTLRTPT
;
A
#
# COMPACT_ATOMS: atom_id res chain seq x y z
N MET A 1 -1.66 -15.03 -13.99
CA MET A 1 -0.92 -14.38 -12.89
C MET A 1 -1.87 -14.30 -11.72
N ASP A 2 -1.62 -15.13 -10.73
CA ASP A 2 -2.62 -15.56 -9.76
C ASP A 2 -3.03 -14.43 -8.81
N ALA A 3 -4.31 -14.42 -8.45
CA ALA A 3 -5.00 -13.40 -7.67
C ALA A 3 -4.49 -13.24 -6.22
N HIS A 4 -3.42 -13.93 -5.83
CA HIS A 4 -2.79 -13.84 -4.50
C HIS A 4 -1.89 -12.61 -4.31
N GLY A 5 -1.70 -11.78 -5.35
CA GLY A 5 -0.89 -10.55 -5.26
C GLY A 5 -1.64 -9.29 -4.80
N ALA A 6 -2.97 -9.35 -4.68
CA ALA A 6 -3.83 -8.18 -4.42
C ALA A 6 -3.98 -7.82 -2.93
N ASP A 7 -3.52 -8.68 -2.01
CA ASP A 7 -3.59 -8.48 -0.55
C ASP A 7 -2.49 -7.55 0.00
N GLY A 8 -1.81 -6.80 -0.88
CA GLY A 8 -0.71 -5.91 -0.52
C GLY A 8 -1.16 -4.75 0.36
N LEU A 9 -1.01 -4.89 1.68
CA LEU A 9 -1.13 -3.81 2.65
C LEU A 9 -0.35 -2.55 2.21
N PRO A 10 -0.88 -1.33 2.41
CA PRO A 10 -0.14 -0.07 2.19
C PRO A 10 1.14 0.08 3.03
N SER A 11 1.40 -0.86 3.95
CA SER A 11 2.49 -0.92 4.93
C SER A 11 3.88 -0.62 4.37
N ARG A 12 4.23 -1.14 3.19
CA ARG A 12 5.57 -0.91 2.59
C ARG A 12 5.80 0.55 2.21
N ARG A 13 4.75 1.26 1.79
CA ARG A 13 4.81 2.68 1.40
C ARG A 13 4.95 3.58 2.63
N SER A 14 4.36 3.20 3.75
CA SER A 14 4.53 3.91 5.03
C SER A 14 6.00 3.95 5.49
N PHE A 15 6.85 2.98 5.11
CA PHE A 15 8.29 3.05 5.37
C PHE A 15 9.07 3.99 4.44
N GLN A 16 8.56 4.28 3.24
CA GLN A 16 9.18 5.20 2.28
C GLN A 16 9.00 6.67 2.67
N SER A 17 7.99 7.02 3.47
CA SER A 17 7.81 8.41 3.95
C SER A 17 9.02 8.87 4.79
N GLY A 18 9.79 9.83 4.27
CA GLY A 18 10.98 10.37 4.93
C GLY A 18 12.29 9.56 4.73
N ARG A 19 12.35 8.63 3.76
CA ARG A 19 13.61 7.99 3.34
C ARG A 19 13.74 7.97 1.82
N SER A 20 14.98 7.77 1.32
CA SER A 20 15.23 7.70 -0.13
C SER A 20 14.47 6.54 -0.78
N TRP A 21 13.98 6.75 -2.01
CA TRP A 21 13.24 5.76 -2.81
C TRP A 21 14.03 4.45 -3.05
N ARG A 22 15.36 4.47 -2.89
CA ARG A 22 16.25 3.30 -3.06
C ARG A 22 16.36 2.42 -1.80
N THR A 23 16.15 2.98 -0.60
CA THR A 23 16.48 2.28 0.66
C THR A 23 15.50 1.16 1.01
N ILE A 24 14.21 1.33 0.71
CA ILE A 24 13.18 0.33 1.03
C ILE A 24 13.13 -0.82 0.02
N PRO A 25 13.26 -0.60 -1.31
CA PRO A 25 13.35 -1.70 -2.28
C PRO A 25 14.54 -2.64 -2.03
N ALA A 26 15.70 -2.13 -1.61
CA ALA A 26 16.89 -2.94 -1.31
C ALA A 26 16.69 -3.88 -0.10
N LYS A 27 15.78 -3.55 0.82
CA LYS A 27 15.46 -4.34 2.02
C LYS A 27 14.19 -5.19 1.84
N ARG A 28 13.68 -5.33 0.61
CA ARG A 28 12.35 -5.92 0.34
C ARG A 28 12.17 -7.31 0.93
N GLU A 29 13.15 -8.20 0.74
CA GLU A 29 13.05 -9.57 1.26
C GLU A 29 13.15 -9.60 2.79
N ASN A 30 13.99 -8.75 3.39
CA ASN A 30 14.06 -8.60 4.85
C ASN A 30 12.71 -8.13 5.42
N PHE A 31 12.08 -7.13 4.79
CA PHE A 31 10.76 -6.67 5.18
C PHE A 31 9.68 -7.75 5.03
N ARG A 32 9.70 -8.53 3.94
CA ARG A 32 8.78 -9.66 3.77
C ARG A 32 8.99 -10.69 4.87
N ALA A 33 10.22 -11.11 5.13
CA ALA A 33 10.51 -12.09 6.19
C ALA A 33 10.08 -11.55 7.57
N ALA A 34 10.43 -10.31 7.89
CA ALA A 34 10.14 -9.69 9.18
C ALA A 34 8.64 -9.56 9.47
N PHE A 35 7.83 -9.26 8.44
CA PHE A 35 6.38 -9.07 8.54
C PHE A 35 5.57 -10.23 7.95
N ALA A 36 6.05 -11.47 8.07
CA ALA A 36 5.31 -12.69 7.67
C ALA A 36 4.72 -12.62 6.24
N GLY A 37 5.54 -12.19 5.27
CA GLY A 37 5.14 -12.01 3.88
C GLY A 37 4.21 -10.81 3.62
N PHE A 38 3.93 -9.99 4.65
CA PHE A 38 2.84 -9.01 4.69
C PHE A 38 1.44 -9.64 4.62
N ASP A 39 1.27 -10.89 5.05
CA ASP A 39 -0.07 -11.43 5.30
C ASP A 39 -0.69 -10.70 6.50
N PHE A 40 -1.73 -9.90 6.23
CA PHE A 40 -2.40 -9.10 7.25
C PHE A 40 -2.98 -9.97 8.37
N ARG A 41 -3.36 -11.22 8.11
CA ARG A 41 -3.88 -12.14 9.12
C ARG A 41 -2.80 -12.52 10.13
N GLY A 42 -1.59 -12.78 9.65
CA GLY A 42 -0.44 -13.08 10.51
C GLY A 42 0.05 -11.85 11.27
N VAL A 43 0.21 -10.73 10.56
CA VAL A 43 0.73 -9.48 11.13
C VAL A 43 -0.21 -8.86 12.16
N ALA A 44 -1.53 -9.04 12.02
CA ALA A 44 -2.51 -8.56 13.00
C ALA A 44 -2.32 -9.15 14.40
N ASN A 45 -1.76 -10.37 14.49
CA ASN A 45 -1.51 -11.09 15.73
C ASN A 45 -0.19 -10.74 16.42
N PHE A 46 0.64 -9.88 15.81
CA PHE A 46 1.91 -9.48 16.42
C PHE A 46 1.68 -8.74 17.74
N ASP A 47 2.51 -9.05 18.72
CA ASP A 47 2.46 -8.51 20.09
C ASP A 47 3.66 -7.60 20.41
N ASP A 48 3.81 -7.22 21.68
CA ASP A 48 4.94 -6.41 22.15
C ASP A 48 6.30 -7.12 22.01
N ASN A 49 6.33 -8.45 22.04
CA ASN A 49 7.56 -9.21 21.82
C ASN A 49 7.97 -9.18 20.35
N ASP A 50 7.01 -9.25 19.43
CA ASP A 50 7.26 -9.04 18.01
C ASP A 50 7.78 -7.62 17.73
N ILE A 51 7.21 -6.59 18.38
CA ILE A 51 7.69 -5.22 18.24
C ILE A 51 9.16 -5.13 18.70
N LYS A 52 9.52 -5.72 19.85
CA LYS A 52 10.90 -5.76 20.34
C LYS A 52 11.83 -6.50 19.38
N ARG A 53 11.41 -7.65 18.85
CA ARG A 53 12.15 -8.43 17.85
C ARG A 53 12.41 -7.61 16.59
N LEU A 54 11.39 -6.91 16.06
CA LEU A 54 11.51 -6.06 14.88
C LEU A 54 12.38 -4.82 15.13
N LEU A 55 12.36 -4.27 16.34
CA LEU A 55 13.25 -3.18 16.72
C LEU A 55 14.72 -3.59 16.81
N ALA A 56 15.02 -4.88 17.02
CA ALA A 56 16.38 -5.41 17.01
C ALA A 56 16.86 -5.79 15.60
N ASP A 57 15.96 -5.95 14.62
CA ASP A 57 16.30 -6.39 13.26
C ASP A 57 16.95 -5.26 12.43
N GLU A 58 18.24 -5.41 12.15
CA GLU A 58 19.03 -4.48 11.34
C GLU A 58 18.70 -4.57 9.84
N GLY A 59 18.06 -5.66 9.43
CA GLY A 59 17.55 -5.92 8.09
C GLY A 59 16.45 -4.96 7.67
N ILE A 60 15.69 -4.37 8.61
CA ILE A 60 14.58 -3.45 8.35
C ILE A 60 14.86 -2.01 8.81
N VAL A 61 13.83 -1.17 8.84
CA VAL A 61 13.88 0.18 9.41
C VAL A 61 13.38 0.11 10.86
N ARG A 62 14.31 0.26 11.81
CA ARG A 62 14.08 0.24 13.26
C ARG A 62 13.41 1.53 13.75
N TYR A 63 12.15 1.75 13.37
CA TYR A 63 11.35 2.88 13.84
C TYR A 63 10.03 2.38 14.41
N ARG A 64 9.90 2.47 15.73
CA ARG A 64 8.79 1.88 16.51
C ARG A 64 7.42 2.28 15.98
N GLY A 65 7.19 3.58 15.77
CA GLY A 65 5.89 4.07 15.32
C GLY A 65 5.45 3.53 13.95
N LYS A 66 6.38 3.19 13.05
CA LYS A 66 6.04 2.59 11.74
C LYS A 66 5.81 1.09 11.85
N ILE A 67 6.56 0.41 12.73
CA ILE A 67 6.32 -1.01 13.03
C ILE A 67 4.92 -1.17 13.62
N GLU A 68 4.61 -0.41 14.66
CA GLU A 68 3.28 -0.39 15.29
C GLU A 68 2.18 0.00 14.31
N ALA A 69 2.44 0.96 13.42
CA ALA A 69 1.50 1.31 12.36
C ALA A 69 1.21 0.16 11.40
N VAL A 70 2.21 -0.65 11.04
CA VAL A 70 2.01 -1.81 10.15
C VAL A 70 1.12 -2.85 10.82
N ILE A 71 1.36 -3.13 12.11
CA ILE A 71 0.56 -4.06 12.92
C ILE A 71 -0.88 -3.53 13.06
N ASN A 72 -1.05 -2.26 13.40
CA ASN A 72 -2.36 -1.61 13.47
C ASN A 72 -3.10 -1.68 12.13
N ASN A 73 -2.43 -1.34 11.03
CA ASN A 73 -3.03 -1.35 9.70
C ASN A 73 -3.44 -2.77 9.28
N ALA A 74 -2.67 -3.80 9.65
CA ALA A 74 -3.07 -5.19 9.43
C ALA A 74 -4.36 -5.54 10.20
N ARG A 75 -4.48 -5.10 11.46
CA ARG A 75 -5.72 -5.26 12.24
C ARG A 75 -6.90 -4.54 11.61
N ARG A 76 -6.72 -3.28 11.15
CA ARG A 76 -7.79 -2.52 10.47
C ARG A 76 -8.19 -3.17 9.15
N THR A 77 -7.24 -3.68 8.37
CA THR A 77 -7.54 -4.44 7.14
C THR A 77 -8.35 -5.69 7.44
N PHE A 78 -8.02 -6.42 8.52
CA PHE A 78 -8.82 -7.56 8.94
C PHE A 78 -10.27 -7.17 9.26
N GLU A 79 -10.48 -6.08 10.01
CA GLU A 79 -11.82 -5.56 10.31
C GLU A 79 -12.60 -5.18 9.04
N VAL A 80 -11.99 -4.43 8.12
CA VAL A 80 -12.62 -4.08 6.83
C VAL A 80 -13.00 -5.34 6.05
N VAL A 81 -12.16 -6.39 6.06
CA VAL A 81 -12.50 -7.66 5.40
C VAL A 81 -13.68 -8.36 6.07
N GLN A 82 -13.83 -8.26 7.39
CA GLN A 82 -14.99 -8.83 8.10
C GLN A 82 -16.29 -8.08 7.76
N GLU A 83 -16.22 -6.76 7.59
CA GLU A 83 -17.39 -5.91 7.31
C GLU A 83 -17.78 -5.91 5.82
N GLU A 84 -16.80 -5.72 4.94
CA GLU A 84 -16.99 -5.49 3.50
C GLU A 84 -16.67 -6.74 2.65
N GLY A 85 -16.23 -7.83 3.28
CA GLY A 85 -15.83 -9.08 2.61
C GLY A 85 -14.48 -9.04 1.89
N SER A 86 -14.07 -7.87 1.37
CA SER A 86 -12.84 -7.73 0.59
C SER A 86 -12.21 -6.34 0.74
N PHE A 87 -10.98 -6.29 1.27
CA PHE A 87 -10.21 -5.05 1.33
C PHE A 87 -9.83 -4.55 -0.07
N ALA A 88 -9.59 -5.46 -1.01
CA ALA A 88 -9.29 -5.09 -2.39
C ALA A 88 -10.50 -4.40 -3.03
N ALA A 89 -11.70 -4.98 -2.91
CA ALA A 89 -12.94 -4.37 -3.43
C ALA A 89 -13.18 -2.99 -2.79
N PHE A 90 -13.01 -2.88 -1.47
CA PHE A 90 -13.10 -1.59 -0.76
C PHE A 90 -12.17 -0.53 -1.34
N ILE A 91 -10.90 -0.84 -1.58
CA ILE A 91 -9.94 0.12 -2.15
C ILE A 91 -10.30 0.46 -3.61
N TRP A 92 -10.85 -0.48 -4.37
CA TRP A 92 -11.27 -0.25 -5.76
C TRP A 92 -12.45 0.70 -5.92
N LEU A 93 -13.22 0.98 -4.86
CA LEU A 93 -14.22 2.05 -4.84
C LEU A 93 -13.62 3.45 -5.05
N TYR A 94 -12.32 3.61 -4.82
CA TYR A 94 -11.59 4.88 -4.93
C TYR A 94 -10.79 5.00 -6.22
N GLU A 95 -11.12 4.20 -7.23
CA GLU A 95 -10.50 4.32 -8.55
C GLU A 95 -10.72 5.74 -9.11
N PRO A 96 -9.65 6.46 -9.50
CA PRO A 96 -9.78 7.82 -10.00
C PRO A 96 -10.48 7.83 -11.36
N ALA A 97 -11.23 8.90 -11.62
CA ALA A 97 -11.79 9.17 -12.94
C ALA A 97 -10.67 9.27 -13.99
N LYS A 98 -10.99 8.97 -15.26
CA LYS A 98 -10.00 8.91 -16.35
C LYS A 98 -9.17 10.20 -16.49
N ASP A 99 -9.78 11.37 -16.28
CA ASP A 99 -9.11 12.67 -16.40
C ASP A 99 -8.16 12.94 -15.22
N ASP A 100 -8.46 12.40 -14.04
CA ASP A 100 -7.59 12.47 -12.85
C ASP A 100 -6.39 11.53 -12.96
N ALA A 101 -6.46 10.55 -13.87
CA ALA A 101 -5.41 9.55 -14.12
C ALA A 101 -4.39 9.98 -15.19
N LEU A 102 -4.52 11.18 -15.78
CA LEU A 102 -3.54 11.71 -16.71
C LEU A 102 -2.17 11.89 -16.03
N PRO A 103 -1.06 11.57 -16.73
CA PRO A 103 0.26 11.67 -16.16
C PRO A 103 0.55 13.13 -15.84
N GLN A 104 0.72 13.41 -14.56
CA GLN A 104 1.05 14.73 -14.08
C GLN A 104 2.11 14.54 -13.03
N MET A 105 3.15 15.39 -12.98
CA MET A 105 4.18 15.37 -11.93
C MET A 105 3.56 15.79 -10.58
N ARG A 106 2.55 15.06 -10.11
CA ARG A 106 1.78 15.28 -8.91
C ARG A 106 2.27 14.31 -7.83
N SER A 107 2.18 14.75 -6.59
CA SER A 107 2.42 13.92 -5.41
C SER A 107 1.11 13.51 -4.73
N LYS A 108 -0.05 13.95 -5.25
CA LYS A 108 -1.40 13.70 -4.73
C LYS A 108 -2.46 13.89 -5.83
N SER A 109 -3.62 13.28 -5.65
CA SER A 109 -4.84 13.46 -6.45
C SER A 109 -6.09 13.57 -5.54
N PRO A 110 -7.22 14.09 -6.06
CA PRO A 110 -8.49 14.10 -5.31
C PRO A 110 -8.85 12.72 -4.75
N ALA A 111 -8.71 11.66 -5.57
CA ALA A 111 -8.95 10.29 -5.13
C ALA A 111 -8.03 9.85 -3.98
N SER A 112 -6.73 10.19 -4.03
CA SER A 112 -5.80 9.88 -2.93
C SER A 112 -6.09 10.66 -1.64
N GLU A 113 -6.62 11.89 -1.75
CA GLU A 113 -7.01 12.70 -0.61
C GLU A 113 -8.26 12.13 0.07
N THR A 114 -9.26 11.72 -0.72
CA THR A 114 -10.47 11.05 -0.25
C THR A 114 -10.13 9.71 0.41
N LEU A 115 -9.41 8.82 -0.28
CA LEU A 115 -9.00 7.54 0.28
C LEU A 115 -8.14 7.71 1.54
N SER A 116 -7.20 8.66 1.56
CA SER A 116 -6.42 8.97 2.76
C SER A 116 -7.29 9.43 3.93
N LYS A 117 -8.33 10.23 3.66
CA LYS A 117 -9.27 10.68 4.70
C LYS A 117 -10.05 9.50 5.26
N ASP A 118 -10.57 8.63 4.41
CA ASP A 118 -11.42 7.52 4.85
C ASP A 118 -10.62 6.41 5.54
N LEU A 119 -9.42 6.08 5.06
CA LEU A 119 -8.50 5.19 5.78
C LEU A 119 -8.14 5.72 7.17
N ARG A 120 -7.94 7.04 7.32
CA ARG A 120 -7.68 7.65 8.62
C ARG A 120 -8.89 7.55 9.56
N LYS A 121 -10.12 7.69 9.04
CA LYS A 121 -11.35 7.48 9.84
C LYS A 121 -11.47 6.03 10.30
N LEU A 122 -11.07 5.07 9.46
CA LEU A 122 -10.98 3.65 9.78
C LEU A 122 -9.79 3.30 10.70
N GLY A 123 -9.04 4.30 11.19
CA GLY A 123 -7.96 4.12 12.16
C GLY A 123 -6.61 3.72 11.56
N PHE A 124 -6.45 3.67 10.23
CA PHE A 124 -5.15 3.43 9.62
C PHE A 124 -4.15 4.55 9.94
N LYS A 125 -2.87 4.18 10.04
CA LYS A 125 -1.75 5.06 10.40
C LYS A 125 -0.75 5.16 9.25
N PHE A 126 -0.05 6.29 9.15
CA PHE A 126 0.93 6.58 8.08
C PHE A 126 0.36 6.44 6.66
N VAL A 127 -0.90 6.84 6.48
CA VAL A 127 -1.65 6.82 5.21
C VAL A 127 -1.98 8.24 4.75
N GLY A 128 -1.00 9.15 4.75
CA GLY A 128 -1.19 10.51 4.23
C GLY A 128 -1.43 10.52 2.71
N PRO A 129 -2.03 11.59 2.14
CA PRO A 129 -2.43 11.63 0.73
C PRO A 129 -1.31 11.26 -0.25
N ALA A 130 -0.08 11.74 -0.01
CA ALA A 130 1.05 11.40 -0.88
C ALA A 130 1.48 9.92 -0.77
N THR A 131 1.35 9.32 0.41
CA THR A 131 1.63 7.88 0.58
C THR A 131 0.55 7.05 -0.11
N VAL A 132 -0.71 7.47 -0.01
CA VAL A 132 -1.85 6.84 -0.68
C VAL A 132 -1.74 7.00 -2.19
N TYR A 133 -1.38 8.18 -2.69
CA TYR A 133 -1.16 8.42 -4.12
C TYR A 133 -0.07 7.50 -4.68
N ALA A 134 1.07 7.41 -3.98
CA ALA A 134 2.10 6.45 -4.34
C ALA A 134 1.55 5.02 -4.32
N PHE A 135 0.79 4.63 -3.29
CA PHE A 135 0.15 3.31 -3.23
C PHE A 135 -0.74 3.06 -4.46
N MET A 136 -1.56 4.03 -4.84
CA MET A 136 -2.43 3.97 -6.01
C MET A 136 -1.64 3.74 -7.31
N GLN A 137 -0.51 4.44 -7.48
CA GLN A 137 0.40 4.21 -8.61
C GLN A 137 1.01 2.80 -8.61
N ALA A 138 1.40 2.24 -7.45
CA ALA A 138 1.98 0.88 -7.40
C ALA A 138 0.97 -0.21 -7.76
N MET A 139 -0.27 -0.01 -7.33
CA MET A 139 -1.33 -0.99 -7.51
C MET A 139 -2.01 -0.86 -8.87
N GLY A 140 -1.62 0.12 -9.69
CA GLY A 140 -2.15 0.30 -11.04
C GLY A 140 -3.49 1.03 -11.12
N PHE A 141 -3.93 1.71 -10.05
CA PHE A 141 -5.09 2.62 -10.10
C PHE A 141 -4.82 3.84 -10.98
N ILE A 142 -3.55 4.25 -11.07
CA ILE A 142 -3.09 5.41 -11.82
C ILE A 142 -1.90 5.00 -12.68
N ASN A 143 -2.02 5.12 -14.00
CA ASN A 143 -0.91 4.95 -14.94
C ASN A 143 -0.16 6.27 -15.11
N ASP A 144 0.69 6.59 -14.14
CA ASP A 144 1.48 7.83 -14.11
C ASP A 144 2.85 7.70 -14.81
N HIS A 145 3.02 6.69 -15.67
CA HIS A 145 4.20 6.61 -16.52
C HIS A 145 4.23 7.82 -17.47
N ALA A 146 5.40 8.45 -17.65
CA ALA A 146 5.54 9.54 -18.63
C ALA A 146 5.02 9.13 -20.02
N GLU A 147 4.50 10.07 -20.80
CA GLU A 147 3.91 9.77 -22.12
C GLU A 147 4.86 9.00 -23.05
N VAL A 148 6.14 9.35 -22.98
CA VAL A 148 7.23 8.73 -23.76
C VAL A 148 7.81 7.47 -23.11
N CYS A 149 7.27 7.01 -21.98
CA CYS A 149 7.73 5.81 -21.31
C CYS A 149 7.34 4.56 -22.12
N TRP A 150 8.33 3.74 -22.45
CA TRP A 150 8.15 2.51 -23.22
C TRP A 150 7.17 1.51 -22.57
N MET A 151 7.07 1.50 -21.23
CA MET A 151 6.13 0.65 -20.49
C MET A 151 4.68 1.16 -20.48
N ARG A 152 4.43 2.43 -20.85
CA ARG A 152 3.13 3.08 -20.65
C ARG A 152 2.00 2.32 -21.34
N LYS A 153 2.22 1.90 -22.59
CA LYS A 153 1.22 1.16 -23.40
C LYS A 153 0.92 -0.22 -22.82
N ASP A 154 1.94 -0.93 -22.33
CA ASP A 154 1.78 -2.26 -21.75
C ASP A 154 1.01 -2.19 -20.43
N VAL A 155 1.30 -1.19 -19.59
CA VAL A 155 0.56 -0.92 -18.35
C VAL A 155 -0.90 -0.54 -18.64
N GLU A 156 -1.14 0.32 -19.63
CA GLU A 156 -2.49 0.70 -20.05
C GLU A 156 -3.30 -0.53 -20.52
N THR A 157 -2.67 -1.39 -21.31
CA THR A 157 -3.27 -2.64 -21.79
C THR A 157 -3.60 -3.58 -20.64
N ALA A 158 -2.64 -3.81 -19.74
CA ALA A 158 -2.84 -4.65 -18.56
C ALA A 158 -4.00 -4.13 -17.69
N ARG A 159 -4.09 -2.82 -17.48
CA ARG A 159 -5.17 -2.16 -16.73
C ARG A 159 -6.53 -2.34 -17.40
N ASN A 160 -6.62 -2.17 -18.72
CA ASN A 160 -7.88 -2.37 -19.47
C ASN A 160 -8.37 -3.82 -19.44
N THR A 161 -7.47 -4.78 -19.25
CA THR A 161 -7.82 -6.21 -19.12
C THR A 161 -8.01 -6.68 -17.68
N LEU A 162 -7.71 -5.82 -16.70
CA LEU A 162 -7.80 -6.16 -15.30
C LEU A 162 -9.27 -6.28 -14.90
N ARG A 163 -9.65 -7.41 -14.32
CA ARG A 163 -10.95 -7.54 -13.66
C ARG A 163 -10.82 -6.96 -12.26
N THR A 164 -11.61 -5.94 -11.97
CA THR A 164 -11.64 -5.35 -10.64
C THR A 164 -12.19 -6.39 -9.65
N PRO A 165 -11.59 -6.50 -8.44
CA PRO A 165 -12.14 -7.30 -7.36
C PRO A 165 -13.55 -6.82 -7.04
N THR A 166 -14.49 -7.77 -6.97
CA THR A 166 -15.85 -7.58 -6.46
C THR A 166 -15.95 -7.99 -5.01
#